data_AF-T1ABA5-F1
#
_entry.id   AF-T1ABA5-F1
#
_cell.length_a   1.000
_cell.length_b   1.000
_cell.length_c   1.000
_cell.angle_alpha   90.00
_cell.angle_beta   90.00
_cell.angle_gamma   90.00
#
_symmetry.space_group_name_H-M   'P 1'
#
loop_
_entity.id
_entity.type
_entity.pdbx_description
1 polymer ?
#
loop_
_entity_poly.entity_id
_entity_poly.type
_entity_poly.pdbx_seq_one_letter_code
_entity_poly.pdbx_strand_id
1 'polypeptide(L)'
;NDAPALARADVGLAMNSGTSAAKEAGNMVDLDNDPTKLIEIVSIGKQLLITRGALTTFTITNDVAKYFAILPAIFVTASGTAIAGVASLNVLGLTNPGIAVIATLFFNAIVIPLLIPLALFGVGFRPRPAIDLLRRNLLIYGLGGLVSAFAGIWLVYQLFIWAAATPLVSGIGAALSHILPLGGL
;
A
#
# COMPACT_ATOMS: atom_id res chain seq x y z
N ASN A 1 -31.15 31.58 -13.89
CA ASN A 1 -32.02 30.87 -12.93
C ASN A 1 -31.25 29.83 -12.13
N ASP A 2 -30.33 29.09 -12.76
CA ASP A 2 -29.68 27.92 -12.11
C ASP A 2 -28.49 28.26 -11.21
N ALA A 3 -27.91 29.46 -11.31
CA ALA A 3 -26.73 29.85 -10.53
C ALA A 3 -26.92 29.75 -8.99
N PRO A 4 -28.02 30.21 -8.38
CA PRO A 4 -28.25 30.01 -6.96
C PRO A 4 -28.42 28.53 -6.55
N ALA A 5 -28.95 27.69 -7.45
CA ALA A 5 -29.10 26.26 -7.20
C ALA A 5 -27.75 25.54 -7.28
N LEU A 6 -26.95 25.85 -8.29
CA LEU A 6 -25.58 25.33 -8.45
C LEU A 6 -24.69 25.72 -7.27
N ALA A 7 -24.79 26.97 -6.79
CA ALA A 7 -24.03 27.45 -5.63
C ALA A 7 -24.42 26.79 -4.30
N ARG A 8 -25.64 26.24 -4.20
CA ARG A 8 -26.12 25.52 -3.00
C ARG A 8 -25.94 24.01 -3.07
N ALA A 9 -25.69 23.46 -4.26
CA ALA A 9 -25.47 22.03 -4.43
C ALA A 9 -24.09 21.65 -3.89
N ASP A 10 -23.97 20.44 -3.31
CA ASP A 10 -22.67 19.91 -2.88
C ASP A 10 -21.70 19.75 -4.06
N VAL A 11 -22.27 19.46 -5.24
CA VAL A 11 -21.56 19.38 -6.52
C VAL A 11 -22.46 19.93 -7.63
N GLY A 12 -22.16 21.14 -8.11
CA GLY A 12 -22.83 21.78 -9.24
C GLY A 12 -22.10 21.54 -10.57
N LEU A 13 -22.82 21.05 -11.59
CA LEU A 13 -22.34 20.97 -12.98
C LEU A 13 -23.04 22.04 -13.82
N ALA A 14 -22.27 22.97 -14.38
CA ALA A 14 -22.77 23.95 -15.34
C ALA A 14 -22.54 23.47 -16.78
N MET A 15 -23.46 23.79 -17.68
CA MET A 15 -23.30 23.54 -19.11
C MET A 15 -22.46 24.65 -19.74
N ASN A 16 -21.65 24.34 -20.74
CA ASN A 16 -20.87 25.34 -21.49
C ASN A 16 -21.76 26.39 -22.17
N SER A 17 -22.92 25.98 -22.67
CA SER A 17 -23.98 26.84 -23.21
C SER A 17 -24.72 27.66 -22.14
N GLY A 18 -24.47 27.39 -20.85
CA GLY A 18 -25.01 28.13 -19.73
C GLY A 18 -24.46 29.56 -19.60
N THR A 19 -25.13 30.38 -18.80
CA THR A 19 -24.69 31.75 -18.53
C THR A 19 -23.35 31.78 -17.80
N SER A 20 -22.59 32.87 -17.91
CA SER A 20 -21.36 33.07 -17.13
C SER A 20 -21.60 32.90 -15.63
N ALA A 21 -22.70 33.46 -15.12
CA ALA A 21 -23.12 33.30 -13.73
C ALA A 21 -23.34 31.84 -13.32
N ALA A 22 -23.87 30.99 -14.21
CA ALA A 22 -24.02 29.55 -13.91
C ALA A 22 -22.65 28.82 -13.92
N LYS A 23 -21.76 29.17 -14.85
CA LYS A 23 -20.40 28.61 -14.94
C LYS A 23 -19.51 29.01 -13.77
N GLU A 24 -19.67 30.23 -13.26
CA GLU A 24 -18.96 30.72 -12.06
C GLU A 24 -19.53 30.14 -10.77
N ALA A 25 -20.83 29.84 -10.73
CA ALA A 25 -21.48 29.25 -9.56
C ALA A 25 -21.31 27.72 -9.47
N GLY A 26 -20.99 27.03 -10.57
CA GLY A 26 -20.78 25.58 -10.62
C GLY A 26 -19.35 25.17 -10.23
N ASN A 27 -19.19 23.93 -9.76
CA ASN A 27 -17.87 23.36 -9.44
C ASN A 27 -17.19 22.74 -10.67
N MET A 28 -17.97 22.36 -11.67
CA MET A 28 -17.53 21.76 -12.93
C MET A 28 -18.30 22.36 -14.10
N VAL A 29 -17.68 22.36 -15.29
CA VAL A 29 -18.30 22.81 -16.53
C VAL A 29 -18.24 21.67 -17.54
N ASP A 30 -19.40 21.24 -18.04
CA ASP A 30 -19.46 20.30 -19.16
C ASP A 30 -19.34 21.04 -20.50
N LEU A 31 -18.26 20.77 -21.22
CA LEU A 31 -17.94 21.38 -22.50
C LEU A 31 -18.84 20.93 -23.64
N ASP A 32 -19.40 19.72 -23.56
CA ASP A 32 -20.17 19.10 -24.65
C ASP A 32 -21.69 19.33 -24.52
N ASN A 33 -22.14 19.90 -23.39
CA ASN A 33 -23.54 20.16 -23.10
C ASN A 33 -24.43 18.90 -23.13
N ASP A 34 -23.92 17.78 -22.62
CA ASP A 34 -24.66 16.53 -22.51
C ASP A 34 -24.97 16.21 -21.03
N PRO A 35 -26.24 16.30 -20.60
CA PRO A 35 -26.61 16.00 -19.21
C PRO A 35 -26.35 14.54 -18.80
N THR A 36 -26.19 13.61 -19.74
CA THR A 36 -25.89 12.20 -19.42
C THR A 36 -24.49 12.01 -18.83
N LYS A 37 -23.56 12.93 -19.09
CA LYS A 37 -22.20 12.92 -18.53
C LYS A 37 -22.15 13.01 -17.00
N LEU A 38 -23.21 13.50 -16.36
CA LEU A 38 -23.32 13.44 -14.90
C LEU A 38 -23.17 12.01 -14.36
N ILE A 39 -23.69 11.03 -15.09
CA ILE A 39 -23.59 9.61 -14.72
C ILE A 39 -22.13 9.15 -14.80
N GLU A 40 -21.41 9.57 -15.85
CA GLU A 40 -19.99 9.26 -16.04
C GLU A 40 -19.11 9.90 -14.94
N ILE A 41 -19.33 11.18 -14.65
CA ILE A 41 -18.60 11.90 -13.58
C ILE A 41 -18.80 11.21 -12.22
N VAL A 42 -20.04 10.82 -11.90
CA VAL A 42 -20.33 10.09 -10.66
C VAL A 42 -19.66 8.71 -10.66
N SER A 43 -19.62 8.02 -11.81
CA SER A 43 -18.94 6.73 -11.95
C SER A 43 -17.43 6.83 -11.71
N ILE A 44 -16.77 7.82 -12.33
CA ILE A 44 -15.34 8.10 -12.14
C ILE A 44 -15.06 8.46 -10.67
N GLY A 45 -15.88 9.32 -10.07
CA GLY A 45 -15.75 9.68 -8.66
C GLY A 45 -15.84 8.46 -7.73
N LYS A 46 -16.80 7.55 -7.98
CA LYS A 46 -16.92 6.29 -7.23
C LYS A 46 -15.71 5.39 -7.42
N GLN A 47 -15.20 5.26 -8.64
CA GLN A 47 -13.99 4.47 -8.92
C GLN A 47 -12.78 5.02 -8.16
N LEU A 48 -12.59 6.34 -8.13
CA LEU A 48 -11.51 6.99 -7.38
C LEU A 48 -11.62 6.71 -5.88
N LEU A 49 -12.82 6.87 -5.31
CA LEU A 49 -13.06 6.60 -3.87
C LEU A 49 -12.83 5.13 -3.51
N ILE A 50 -13.29 4.20 -4.34
CA ILE A 50 -13.12 2.76 -4.11
C ILE A 50 -11.65 2.37 -4.24
N THR A 51 -10.96 2.87 -5.26
CA THR A 51 -9.53 2.63 -5.45
C THR A 51 -8.73 3.12 -4.24
N ARG A 52 -9.04 4.32 -3.76
CA ARG A 52 -8.41 4.86 -2.54
C ARG A 52 -8.69 3.97 -1.33
N GLY A 53 -9.94 3.58 -1.11
CA GLY A 53 -10.32 2.69 -0.01
C GLY A 53 -9.61 1.32 -0.07
N ALA A 54 -9.50 0.75 -1.27
CA ALA A 54 -8.79 -0.50 -1.52
C ALA A 54 -7.30 -0.40 -1.19
N LEU A 55 -6.64 0.65 -1.69
CA LEU A 55 -5.23 0.91 -1.39
C LEU A 55 -5.00 1.11 0.10
N THR A 56 -5.82 1.93 0.77
CA THR A 56 -5.71 2.15 2.22
C THR A 56 -5.89 0.85 3.00
N THR A 57 -6.86 0.02 2.62
CA THR A 57 -7.10 -1.28 3.28
C THR A 57 -5.92 -2.22 3.08
N PHE A 58 -5.39 -2.27 1.86
CA PHE A 58 -4.20 -3.07 1.53
C PHE A 58 -3.00 -2.60 2.33
N THR A 59 -2.70 -1.29 2.36
CA THR A 59 -1.52 -0.76 3.06
C THR A 59 -1.60 -0.95 4.57
N ILE A 60 -2.77 -0.75 5.18
CA ILE A 60 -2.95 -0.97 6.63
C ILE A 60 -2.70 -2.44 7.01
N THR A 61 -3.30 -3.38 6.26
CA THR A 61 -3.12 -4.82 6.53
C THR A 61 -1.69 -5.29 6.26
N ASN A 62 -1.04 -4.69 5.26
CA ASN A 62 0.36 -4.89 4.96
C ASN A 62 1.26 -4.43 6.12
N ASP A 63 0.96 -3.27 6.73
CA ASP A 63 1.71 -2.76 7.90
C ASP A 63 1.53 -3.64 9.14
N VAL A 64 0.32 -4.18 9.36
CA VAL A 64 0.07 -5.16 10.42
C VAL A 64 1.00 -6.37 10.29
N ALA A 65 1.15 -6.95 9.10
CA ALA A 65 2.06 -8.06 8.88
C ALA A 65 3.54 -7.70 9.15
N LYS A 66 3.97 -6.48 8.78
CA LYS A 66 5.34 -6.00 9.05
C LYS A 66 5.64 -5.93 10.54
N TYR A 67 4.67 -5.54 11.36
CA TYR A 67 4.86 -5.55 12.82
C TYR A 67 5.15 -6.95 13.35
N PHE A 68 4.48 -8.00 12.85
CA PHE A 68 4.79 -9.39 13.21
C PHE A 68 6.21 -9.82 12.77
N ALA A 69 6.76 -9.24 11.71
CA ALA A 69 8.13 -9.52 11.28
C ALA A 69 9.19 -8.74 12.08
N ILE A 70 8.92 -7.47 12.38
CA ILE A 70 9.89 -6.55 12.99
C ILE A 70 9.92 -6.64 14.51
N LEU A 71 8.76 -6.74 15.18
CA LEU A 71 8.71 -6.71 16.64
C LEU A 71 9.54 -7.83 17.30
N PRO A 72 9.47 -9.10 16.85
CA PRO A 72 10.34 -10.15 17.37
C PRO A 72 11.83 -9.88 17.16
N ALA A 73 12.18 -9.18 16.07
CA ALA A 73 13.57 -8.91 15.71
C ALA A 73 14.19 -7.76 16.53
N ILE A 74 13.43 -6.69 16.82
CA ILE A 74 13.96 -5.53 17.56
C ILE A 74 13.97 -5.79 19.07
N PHE A 75 13.02 -6.57 19.59
CA PHE A 75 12.92 -6.88 21.02
C PHE A 75 13.68 -8.16 21.43
N VAL A 76 14.81 -8.43 20.76
CA VAL A 76 15.77 -9.43 21.20
C VAL A 76 16.61 -8.85 22.33
N THR A 77 16.61 -9.51 23.49
CA THR A 77 17.41 -9.09 24.65
C THR A 77 18.90 -9.24 24.35
N ALA A 78 19.75 -8.61 25.16
CA ALA A 78 21.21 -8.73 25.05
C ALA A 78 21.72 -10.19 25.11
N SER A 79 20.90 -11.13 25.61
CA SER A 79 21.17 -12.57 25.63
C SER A 79 20.78 -13.31 24.33
N GLY A 80 20.39 -12.60 23.26
CA GLY A 80 20.03 -13.20 21.97
C GLY A 80 18.64 -13.85 21.94
N THR A 81 17.84 -13.65 22.98
CA THR A 81 16.49 -14.23 23.13
C THR A 81 15.43 -13.14 23.03
N ALA A 82 14.41 -13.30 22.19
CA ALA A 82 13.27 -12.39 22.19
C ALA A 82 12.57 -12.40 23.56
N ILE A 83 12.12 -11.23 24.04
CA ILE A 83 11.37 -11.12 25.30
C ILE A 83 10.19 -12.10 25.29
N ALA A 84 9.97 -12.81 26.40
CA ALA A 84 8.88 -13.77 26.54
C ALA A 84 7.52 -13.10 26.22
N GLY A 85 6.75 -13.67 25.30
CA GLY A 85 5.51 -13.10 24.75
C GLY A 85 5.68 -12.36 23.42
N VAL A 86 6.85 -11.78 23.15
CA VAL A 86 7.17 -11.18 21.83
C VAL A 86 7.69 -12.23 20.86
N ALA A 87 8.35 -13.28 21.38
CA ALA A 87 8.78 -14.44 20.59
C ALA A 87 7.60 -15.14 19.87
N SER A 88 6.42 -15.21 20.49
CA SER A 88 5.22 -15.82 19.87
C SER A 88 4.64 -15.02 18.71
N LEU A 89 5.05 -13.76 18.54
CA LEU A 89 4.66 -12.94 17.39
C LEU A 89 5.49 -13.27 16.14
N ASN A 90 6.53 -14.10 16.23
CA ASN A 90 7.33 -14.54 15.09
C ASN A 90 6.59 -15.58 14.24
N VAL A 91 5.49 -15.16 13.62
CA VAL A 91 4.65 -16.00 12.76
C VAL A 91 5.44 -16.54 11.56
N LEU A 92 6.43 -15.77 11.07
CA LEU A 92 7.26 -16.13 9.93
C LEU A 92 8.47 -17.02 10.28
N GLY A 93 8.74 -17.26 11.57
CA GLY A 93 9.89 -18.06 12.00
C GLY A 93 11.25 -17.47 11.60
N LEU A 94 11.38 -16.15 11.51
CA LEU A 94 12.62 -15.49 11.12
C LEU A 94 13.65 -15.60 12.25
N THR A 95 14.81 -16.20 11.97
CA THR A 95 15.81 -16.54 13.00
C THR A 95 16.89 -15.49 13.17
N ASN A 96 17.21 -14.75 12.11
CA ASN A 96 18.22 -13.68 12.12
C ASN A 96 17.52 -12.31 12.20
N PRO A 97 17.62 -11.60 13.34
CA PRO A 97 16.94 -10.31 13.53
C PRO A 97 17.38 -9.22 12.54
N GLY A 98 18.69 -9.15 12.23
CA GLY A 98 19.21 -8.13 11.32
C GLY A 98 18.67 -8.32 9.90
N ILE A 99 18.70 -9.56 9.40
CA ILE A 99 18.15 -9.88 8.07
C ILE A 99 16.62 -9.71 8.05
N ALA A 100 15.91 -10.01 9.14
CA ALA A 100 14.46 -9.80 9.23
C ALA A 100 14.06 -8.33 9.05
N VAL A 101 14.78 -7.41 9.72
CA VAL A 101 14.54 -5.96 9.59
C VAL A 101 14.86 -5.50 8.16
N ILE A 102 16.02 -5.88 7.62
CA ILE A 102 16.43 -5.48 6.26
C ILE A 102 15.47 -6.03 5.21
N ALA A 103 15.05 -7.30 5.32
CA ALA A 103 14.09 -7.92 4.42
C ALA A 103 12.74 -7.20 4.45
N THR A 104 12.26 -6.82 5.64
CA THR A 104 11.00 -6.08 5.78
C THR A 104 11.10 -4.67 5.17
N LEU A 105 12.23 -3.98 5.35
CA LEU A 105 12.46 -2.68 4.73
C LEU A 105 12.57 -2.78 3.19
N PHE A 106 13.24 -3.80 2.68
CA PHE A 106 13.32 -4.06 1.23
C PHE A 106 11.96 -4.36 0.63
N PHE A 107 11.13 -5.14 1.33
CA PHE A 107 9.77 -5.42 0.88
C PHE A 107 8.94 -4.12 0.71
N ASN A 108 9.11 -3.12 1.59
CA ASN A 108 8.47 -1.81 1.41
C ASN A 108 8.88 -1.12 0.10
N ALA A 109 10.16 -1.19 -0.26
CA ALA A 109 10.65 -0.60 -1.50
C ALA A 109 10.08 -1.30 -2.74
N ILE A 110 9.75 -2.59 -2.65
CA ILE A 110 9.17 -3.39 -3.75
C ILE A 110 7.66 -3.19 -3.85
N VAL A 111 6.95 -3.16 -2.71
CA VAL A 111 5.48 -3.13 -2.71
C VAL A 111 4.93 -1.81 -3.26
N ILE A 112 5.61 -0.68 -3.05
CA ILE A 112 5.16 0.64 -3.51
C ILE A 112 5.06 0.67 -5.05
N PRO A 113 6.13 0.38 -5.83
CA PRO A 113 6.04 0.31 -7.29
C PRO A 113 4.98 -0.66 -7.80
N LEU A 114 4.81 -1.81 -7.14
CA LEU A 114 3.80 -2.81 -7.51
C LEU A 114 2.36 -2.29 -7.36
N LEU A 115 2.11 -1.34 -6.47
CA LEU A 115 0.80 -0.72 -6.28
C LEU A 115 0.53 0.46 -7.21
N ILE A 116 1.55 1.01 -7.88
CA ILE A 116 1.38 2.15 -8.81
C ILE A 116 0.38 1.83 -9.94
N PRO A 117 0.47 0.69 -10.64
CA PRO A 117 -0.51 0.36 -11.69
C PRO A 117 -1.94 0.34 -11.16
N LEU A 118 -2.15 -0.21 -9.95
CA LEU A 118 -3.47 -0.26 -9.33
C LEU A 118 -4.00 1.15 -8.99
N ALA A 119 -3.11 2.06 -8.56
CA ALA A 119 -3.46 3.44 -8.29
C ALA A 119 -3.81 4.25 -9.55
N LEU A 120 -3.18 3.93 -10.69
CA LEU A 120 -3.40 4.63 -11.97
C LEU A 120 -4.62 4.09 -12.74
N PHE A 121 -4.73 2.76 -12.89
CA PHE A 121 -5.84 2.14 -13.63
C PHE A 121 -7.12 2.04 -12.79
N GLY A 122 -6.99 2.05 -11.47
CA GLY A 122 -8.11 2.00 -10.54
C GLY A 122 -8.77 0.62 -10.41
N VAL A 123 -9.66 0.52 -9.42
CA VAL A 123 -10.44 -0.68 -9.11
C VAL A 123 -11.78 -0.62 -9.81
N GLY A 124 -12.07 -1.63 -10.64
CA GLY A 124 -13.33 -1.70 -11.38
C GLY A 124 -14.56 -1.64 -10.48
N PHE A 125 -15.40 -0.62 -10.70
CA PHE A 125 -16.66 -0.43 -9.98
C PHE A 125 -17.75 -1.37 -10.52
N ARG A 126 -18.50 -2.00 -9.61
CA ARG A 126 -19.75 -2.69 -9.92
C ARG A 126 -20.81 -2.23 -8.92
N PRO A 127 -22.00 -1.81 -9.35
CA PRO A 127 -23.07 -1.40 -8.45
C PRO A 127 -23.46 -2.56 -7.53
N ARG A 128 -23.26 -2.39 -6.22
CA ARG A 128 -23.63 -3.34 -5.16
C ARG A 128 -23.97 -2.58 -3.87
N PRO A 129 -24.71 -3.20 -2.94
CA PRO A 129 -24.92 -2.66 -1.60
C PRO A 129 -23.59 -2.33 -0.90
N ALA A 130 -23.58 -1.28 -0.07
CA ALA A 130 -22.37 -0.81 0.61
C ALA A 130 -21.68 -1.92 1.44
N ILE A 131 -22.47 -2.75 2.12
CA ILE A 131 -21.95 -3.88 2.92
C ILE A 131 -21.21 -4.91 2.07
N ASP A 132 -21.68 -5.18 0.85
CA ASP A 132 -21.05 -6.14 -0.06
C ASP A 132 -19.74 -5.59 -0.63
N LEU A 133 -19.73 -4.28 -0.94
CA LEU A 133 -18.51 -3.59 -1.35
C LEU A 133 -17.46 -3.62 -0.23
N LEU A 134 -17.86 -3.34 1.01
CA LEU A 134 -16.97 -3.39 2.18
C LEU A 134 -16.42 -4.81 2.40
N ARG A 135 -17.28 -5.83 2.43
CA ARG A 135 -16.85 -7.23 2.60
C ARG A 135 -15.88 -7.65 1.50
N ARG A 136 -16.20 -7.36 0.25
CA ARG A 136 -15.33 -7.66 -0.89
C ARG A 136 -13.99 -6.94 -0.76
N ASN A 137 -14.00 -5.68 -0.33
CA ASN A 137 -12.79 -4.90 -0.13
C ASN A 137 -11.89 -5.49 0.96
N LEU A 138 -12.47 -5.83 2.12
CA LEU A 138 -11.73 -6.48 3.22
C LEU A 138 -11.20 -7.86 2.82
N LEU A 139 -11.99 -8.65 2.09
CA LEU A 139 -11.59 -9.99 1.66
C LEU A 139 -10.49 -9.95 0.59
N ILE A 140 -10.58 -9.08 -0.40
CA ILE A 140 -9.61 -9.04 -1.51
C ILE A 140 -8.38 -8.23 -1.11
N TYR A 141 -8.58 -6.97 -0.69
CA TYR A 141 -7.47 -6.05 -0.42
C TYR A 141 -6.94 -6.17 1.00
N GLY A 142 -7.80 -6.49 1.98
CA GLY A 142 -7.36 -6.73 3.34
C GLY A 142 -6.59 -8.05 3.49
N LEU A 143 -7.19 -9.18 3.11
CA LEU A 143 -6.46 -10.45 3.14
C LEU A 143 -5.30 -10.47 2.13
N GLY A 144 -5.48 -9.88 0.95
CA GLY A 144 -4.42 -9.74 -0.04
C GLY A 144 -3.21 -8.94 0.49
N GLY A 145 -3.46 -7.83 1.20
CA GLY A 145 -2.39 -7.03 1.83
C GLY A 145 -1.64 -7.79 2.91
N LEU A 146 -2.37 -8.54 3.75
CA LEU A 146 -1.80 -9.37 4.81
C LEU A 146 -0.95 -10.53 4.25
N VAL A 147 -1.52 -11.32 3.33
CA VAL A 147 -0.86 -12.50 2.74
C VAL A 147 0.34 -12.08 1.89
N SER A 148 0.20 -11.03 1.08
CA SER A 148 1.30 -10.55 0.23
C SER A 148 2.49 -10.04 1.05
N ALA A 149 2.25 -9.37 2.19
CA ALA A 149 3.33 -9.00 3.11
C ALA A 149 4.03 -10.21 3.70
N PHE A 150 3.28 -11.14 4.31
CA PHE A 150 3.90 -12.32 4.93
C PHE A 150 4.73 -13.11 3.91
N ALA A 151 4.16 -13.40 2.74
CA ALA A 151 4.87 -14.10 1.68
C ALA A 151 6.06 -13.31 1.13
N GLY A 152 5.88 -12.01 0.87
CA GLY A 152 6.92 -11.15 0.31
C GLY A 152 8.12 -10.97 1.26
N ILE A 153 7.86 -10.68 2.54
CA ILE A 153 8.91 -10.55 3.56
C ILE A 153 9.66 -11.88 3.71
N TRP A 154 8.92 -12.99 3.80
CA TRP A 154 9.54 -14.31 3.91
C TRP A 154 10.42 -14.64 2.70
N LEU A 155 9.95 -14.39 1.48
CA LEU A 155 10.73 -14.63 0.25
C LEU A 155 12.00 -13.78 0.20
N VAL A 156 11.91 -12.48 0.50
CA VAL A 156 13.08 -11.59 0.55
C VAL A 156 14.06 -12.04 1.64
N TYR A 157 13.56 -12.47 2.79
CA TYR A 157 14.38 -13.01 3.87
C TYR A 157 15.14 -14.28 3.43
N GLN A 158 14.45 -15.24 2.82
CA GLN A 158 15.09 -16.46 2.32
C GLN A 158 16.13 -16.15 1.24
N LEU A 159 15.85 -15.19 0.36
CA LEU A 159 16.79 -14.73 -0.66
C LEU A 159 18.07 -14.17 -0.01
N PHE A 160 17.95 -13.37 1.05
CA PHE A 160 19.12 -12.82 1.76
C PHE A 160 19.90 -13.88 2.53
N ILE A 161 19.24 -14.83 3.19
CA ILE A 161 19.91 -15.96 3.84
C ILE A 161 20.68 -16.79 2.80
N TRP A 162 20.04 -17.10 1.67
CA TRP A 162 20.67 -17.84 0.59
C TRP A 162 21.87 -17.07 0.02
N ALA A 163 21.72 -15.77 -0.27
CA ALA A 163 22.80 -14.94 -0.79
C ALA A 163 23.98 -14.87 0.18
N ALA A 164 23.72 -14.71 1.48
CA ALA A 164 24.75 -14.68 2.52
C ALA A 164 25.51 -16.02 2.65
N ALA A 165 24.87 -17.15 2.34
CA ALA A 165 25.49 -18.47 2.35
C ALA A 165 26.34 -18.77 1.10
N THR A 166 26.31 -17.92 0.06
CA THR A 166 27.07 -18.18 -1.17
C THR A 166 28.57 -17.86 -1.00
N PRO A 167 29.48 -18.69 -1.58
CA PRO A 167 30.93 -18.50 -1.50
C PRO A 167 31.41 -17.14 -2.03
N LEU A 168 30.63 -16.56 -2.94
CA LEU A 168 30.93 -15.31 -3.62
C LEU A 168 30.79 -14.12 -2.67
N VAL A 169 29.76 -14.12 -1.81
CA VAL A 169 29.56 -13.08 -0.78
C VAL A 169 30.58 -13.23 0.34
N SER A 170 30.90 -14.45 0.77
CA SER A 170 31.99 -14.68 1.75
C SER A 170 33.36 -14.28 1.19
N GLY A 171 33.60 -14.51 -0.11
CA GLY A 171 34.84 -14.11 -0.78
C GLY A 171 34.99 -12.59 -0.90
N ILE A 172 33.91 -11.88 -1.24
CA ILE A 172 33.89 -10.41 -1.25
C ILE A 172 34.06 -9.84 0.17
N GLY A 173 33.40 -10.43 1.18
CA GLY A 173 33.56 -10.02 2.59
C GLY A 173 34.99 -10.19 3.08
N ALA A 174 35.63 -11.33 2.78
CA ALA A 174 37.03 -11.57 3.11
C ALA A 174 37.97 -10.58 2.40
N ALA A 175 37.75 -10.33 1.10
CA ALA A 175 38.55 -9.36 0.33
C ALA A 175 38.39 -7.92 0.86
N LEU A 176 37.18 -7.51 1.23
CA LEU A 176 36.92 -6.19 1.81
C LEU A 176 37.53 -6.03 3.21
N SER A 177 37.49 -7.07 4.05
CA SER A 177 38.12 -7.05 5.38
C SER A 177 39.66 -6.92 5.33
N HIS A 178 40.28 -7.36 4.22
CA HIS A 178 41.70 -7.16 3.97
C HIS A 178 42.05 -5.74 3.51
N ILE A 179 41.11 -5.03 2.88
CA ILE A 179 41.31 -3.68 2.33
C ILE A 179 40.92 -2.59 3.33
N LEU A 180 39.90 -2.86 4.15
CA LEU A 180 39.40 -1.97 5.20
C LEU A 180 39.50 -2.68 6.55
N PRO A 181 40.62 -2.51 7.30
CA PRO A 181 40.78 -3.08 8.64
C PRO A 181 39.93 -2.26 9.63
N LEU A 182 38.62 -2.42 9.56
CA LEU A 182 37.66 -1.90 10.56
C LEU A 182 37.37 -2.94 11.66
N GLY A 183 38.25 -3.93 11.83
CA GLY A 183 38.19 -4.90 12.92
C GLY A 183 38.79 -4.31 14.20
N GLY A 184 38.07 -3.40 14.86
CA GLY A 184 38.56 -2.79 16.10
C GLY A 184 37.70 -1.67 16.66
N LEU A 185 36.36 -1.80 16.64
CA LEU A 185 35.44 -1.05 17.50
C LEU A 185 34.23 -1.92 17.83
#